data_AF-A0A7W4DSB6-F1
#
_entry.id   AF-A0A7W4DSB6-F1
#
_cell.length_a   1.000
_cell.length_b   1.000
_cell.length_c   1.000
_cell.angle_alpha   90.00
_cell.angle_beta   90.00
_cell.angle_gamma   90.00
#
_symmetry.space_group_name_H-M   'P 1'
#
loop_
_entity.id
_entity.type
_entity.pdbx_description
1 polymer ?
#
loop_
_entity_poly.entity_id
_entity_poly.type
_entity_poly.pdbx_seq_one_letter_code
_entity_poly.pdbx_strand_id
1 'polypeptide(L)' 'MIKVYTTPTCIYCHALMNWLNEEGIDFQEIDANTVPGITAVPVTVITDKDNKNPIQIIGFDRDSITETIEKYGLRTK' A
#
# COMPACT_ATOMS: atom_id res chain seq x y z
N MET A 1 6.28 -3.46 6.76
CA MET A 1 6.58 -3.27 5.32
C MET A 1 5.31 -2.82 4.61
N ILE A 2 5.40 -2.19 3.44
CA ILE A 2 4.21 -1.79 2.65
C ILE A 2 4.22 -2.54 1.32
N LYS A 3 3.09 -3.17 0.99
CA LYS A 3 2.84 -3.83 -0.29
C LYS A 3 1.67 -3.16 -0.96
N VAL A 4 1.81 -2.82 -2.24
CA VAL A 4 0.76 -2.21 -3.05
C VAL A 4 0.43 -3.16 -4.18
N TYR A 5 -0.81 -3.65 -4.18
CA TYR A 5 -1.33 -4.51 -5.23
C TYR A 5 -1.95 -3.64 -6.32
N THR A 6 -1.36 -3.71 -7.51
CA THR A 6 -1.68 -2.86 -8.65
C THR A 6 -2.03 -3.69 -9.88
N THR A 7 -2.52 -3.02 -10.92
CA THR A 7 -2.56 -3.57 -12.27
C THR A 7 -2.00 -2.53 -13.24
N PRO A 8 -1.45 -2.93 -14.39
CA PRO A 8 -0.79 -2.00 -15.32
C PRO A 8 -1.68 -0.83 -15.80
N THR A 9 -2.99 -1.08 -15.94
CA THR A 9 -3.96 -0.12 -16.50
C THR A 9 -4.70 0.72 -15.46
N CYS A 10 -4.37 0.57 -14.17
CA CYS A 10 -5.09 1.22 -13.07
C CYS A 10 -4.52 2.62 -12.77
N ILE A 11 -5.24 3.68 -13.18
CA ILE A 11 -4.84 5.07 -12.93
C ILE A 11 -4.69 5.38 -11.44
N TYR A 12 -5.61 4.86 -10.60
CA TYR A 12 -5.56 5.07 -9.15
C TYR A 12 -4.36 4.36 -8.48
N CYS A 13 -3.87 3.28 -9.08
CA CYS A 13 -2.69 2.57 -8.60
C CYS A 13 -1.44 3.42 -8.84
N HIS A 14 -1.31 4.02 -10.02
CA HIS A 14 -0.23 4.98 -10.33
C HIS A 14 -0.29 6.20 -9.41
N ALA A 15 -1.48 6.75 -9.15
CA ALA A 15 -1.66 7.86 -8.23
C ALA A 15 -1.21 7.53 -6.79
N LEU A 16 -1.57 6.34 -6.29
CA LEU A 16 -1.15 5.87 -4.97
C LEU A 16 0.37 5.70 -4.88
N MET A 17 0.98 5.06 -5.86
CA MET A 17 2.43 4.83 -5.89
C MET A 17 3.21 6.15 -5.96
N ASN A 18 2.76 7.08 -6.80
CA ASN A 18 3.37 8.41 -6.88
C ASN A 18 3.29 9.14 -5.54
N TRP A 19 2.13 9.12 -4.89
CA TRP A 19 1.98 9.73 -3.57
C TRP A 19 2.90 9.10 -2.51
N LEU A 20 3.02 7.77 -2.47
CA LEU A 20 3.94 7.09 -1.56
C LEU A 20 5.41 7.47 -1.83
N ASN A 21 5.80 7.59 -3.10
CA ASN A 21 7.13 8.06 -3.49
C ASN A 21 7.37 9.52 -3.07
N GLU A 22 6.39 10.40 -3.25
CA GLU A 22 6.47 11.82 -2.82
C GLU A 22 6.62 11.97 -1.31
N GLU A 23 5.98 11.09 -0.53
CA GLU A 23 6.12 11.03 0.93
C GLU A 23 7.43 10.35 1.39
N GLY A 24 8.25 9.84 0.46
CA GLY A 24 9.50 9.14 0.79
C GLY A 24 9.27 7.79 1.49
N ILE A 25 8.15 7.13 1.18
CA ILE A 25 7.74 5.87 1.78
C ILE A 25 8.09 4.72 0.83
N ASP A 26 8.94 3.81 1.29
CA ASP A 26 9.27 2.60 0.55
C ASP A 26 8.08 1.62 0.52
N PHE A 27 7.75 1.14 -0.68
CA PHE A 27 6.72 0.12 -0.89
C PHE A 27 7.15 -0.92 -1.92
N GLN A 28 6.52 -2.08 -1.86
CA GLN A 28 6.67 -3.16 -2.83
C GLN A 28 5.44 -3.20 -3.74
N GLU A 29 5.62 -2.97 -5.04
CA GLU A 29 4.58 -3.20 -6.04
C GLU A 29 4.39 -4.70 -6.30
N ILE A 30 3.13 -5.16 -6.32
CA ILE A 30 2.74 -6.54 -6.62
C ILE A 30 1.62 -6.52 -7.65
N ASP A 31 1.78 -7.29 -8.73
CA ASP A 31 0.71 -7.44 -9.72
C ASP A 31 -0.46 -8.25 -9.12
N ALA A 32 -1.61 -7.58 -8.95
CA ALA A 32 -2.83 -8.19 -8.42
C ALA A 32 -3.31 -9.38 -9.27
N ASN A 33 -3.01 -9.42 -10.58
CA ASN A 33 -3.39 -10.54 -11.45
C ASN A 33 -2.68 -11.85 -11.07
N THR A 34 -1.56 -11.76 -10.34
CA THR A 34 -0.81 -12.93 -9.88
C THR A 34 -1.26 -13.44 -8.52
N VAL A 35 -2.21 -12.74 -7.86
CA VAL A 35 -2.58 -12.98 -6.47
C VAL A 35 -4.07 -13.34 -6.38
N PRO A 36 -4.42 -14.62 -6.16
CA PRO A 36 -5.81 -15.02 -6.00
C PRO A 36 -6.40 -14.39 -4.73
N GLY A 37 -7.60 -13.82 -4.86
CA GLY A 37 -8.33 -13.18 -3.75
C GLY A 37 -8.31 -11.65 -3.75
N ILE A 38 -7.50 -11.02 -4.60
CA ILE A 38 -7.57 -9.57 -4.83
C ILE A 38 -8.60 -9.30 -5.93
N THR A 39 -9.77 -8.79 -5.54
CA THR A 39 -10.87 -8.49 -6.47
C THR A 39 -10.99 -7.00 -6.81
N ALA A 40 -10.22 -6.16 -6.13
CA ALA A 40 -10.22 -4.71 -6.31
C ALA A 40 -8.79 -4.19 -6.25
N VAL A 41 -8.52 -3.11 -6.99
CA VAL A 41 -7.25 -2.38 -6.95
C VAL A 41 -7.52 -0.88 -6.97
N PRO A 42 -6.66 -0.05 -6.35
CA PRO A 42 -5.45 -0.43 -5.62
C PRO A 42 -5.77 -1.06 -4.26
N VAL A 43 -4.90 -1.94 -3.77
CA VAL A 43 -4.95 -2.47 -2.38
C VAL A 43 -3.59 -2.28 -1.73
N THR A 44 -3.57 -1.67 -0.56
CA THR A 44 -2.35 -1.47 0.24
C THR A 44 -2.39 -2.40 1.43
N VAL A 45 -1.37 -3.26 1.58
CA VAL A 45 -1.16 -4.08 2.76
C VAL A 45 0.03 -3.56 3.52
N ILE A 46 -0.20 -3.13 4.75
CA ILE A 46 0.83 -2.57 5.63
C ILE A 46 1.03 -3.52 6.79
N THR A 47 2.27 -3.92 7.01
CA THR A 47 2.68 -4.76 8.15
C THR A 47 3.58 -3.98 9.10
N ASP A 48 3.56 -4.36 10.37
CA ASP A 48 4.56 -3.95 11.34
C ASP A 48 5.96 -4.51 11.00
N LYS A 49 6.96 -4.16 11.83
CA LYS A 49 8.36 -4.60 11.64
C LYS A 49 8.54 -6.12 11.75
N ASP A 50 7.61 -6.80 12.42
CA ASP A 50 7.63 -8.25 12.67
C ASP A 50 6.78 -9.06 11.68
N ASN A 51 6.07 -8.41 10.75
CA ASN A 51 5.07 -9.02 9.85
C ASN A 51 3.93 -9.78 10.56
N LYS A 52 3.58 -9.38 11.79
CA LYS A 52 2.55 -10.04 12.59
C LYS A 52 1.17 -9.42 12.41
N ASN A 53 1.11 -8.13 12.09
CA ASN A 53 -0.13 -7.38 12.04
C ASN A 53 -0.34 -6.76 10.65
N PRO A 54 -0.82 -7.54 9.65
CA PRO A 54 -1.18 -7.01 8.35
C PRO A 54 -2.49 -6.23 8.44
N ILE A 55 -2.48 -4.97 8.03
CA ILE A 55 -3.66 -4.15 7.78
C ILE A 55 -3.81 -4.01 6.27
N GLN A 56 -4.98 -4.37 5.76
CA GLN A 56 -5.33 -4.22 4.35
C GLN A 56 -6.27 -3.01 4.19
N ILE A 57 -5.89 -2.10 3.29
CA ILE A 57 -6.65 -0.91 2.92
C ILE A 57 -7.00 -1.05 1.44
N ILE A 58 -8.29 -0.93 1.12
CA ILE A 58 -8.80 -1.08 -0.25
C ILE A 58 -9.10 0.31 -0.80
N GLY A 59 -8.57 0.60 -1.99
CA GLY A 59 -8.71 1.90 -2.64
C GLY A 59 -7.60 2.88 -2.27
N PHE A 60 -7.66 4.07 -2.88
CA PHE A 60 -6.73 5.16 -2.61
C PHE A 60 -7.21 5.99 -1.41
N ASP A 61 -7.12 5.40 -0.22
CA ASP A 61 -7.47 6.06 1.05
C ASP A 61 -6.19 6.55 1.75
N ARG A 62 -5.83 7.80 1.48
CA ARG A 62 -4.62 8.43 2.04
C ARG A 62 -4.67 8.51 3.57
N ASP A 63 -5.83 8.87 4.13
CA ASP A 63 -5.96 9.10 5.56
C ASP A 63 -5.72 7.79 6.33
N SER A 64 -6.38 6.70 5.90
CA SER A 64 -6.19 5.37 6.48
C SER A 64 -4.76 4.85 6.32
N ILE A 65 -4.13 5.11 5.16
CA ILE A 65 -2.75 4.70 4.90
C ILE A 65 -1.79 5.46 5.81
N THR A 66 -1.92 6.78 5.90
CA THR A 66 -1.08 7.63 6.75
C THR A 66 -1.23 7.24 8.22
N GLU A 67 -2.45 7.07 8.72
CA GLU A 67 -2.70 6.65 10.11
C GLU A 67 -2.01 5.31 10.41
N THR A 68 -2.10 4.36 9.49
CA THR A 68 -1.49 3.03 9.67
C THR A 68 0.04 3.09 9.65
N ILE A 69 0.61 3.91 8.77
CA ILE A 69 2.07 4.13 8.68
C ILE A 69 2.60 4.78 9.95
N GLU A 70 1.89 5.78 10.47
CA GLU A 70 2.24 6.46 11.73
C GLU A 70 2.12 5.49 12.92
N LYS A 71 1.04 4.71 12.98
CA LYS A 71 0.82 3.68 14.00
C LYS A 71 1.95 2.66 14.05
N TYR A 72 2.51 2.27 12.90
CA TYR A 72 3.63 1.32 12.82
C TYR A 72 5.01 1.98 12.80
N GLY A 73 5.09 3.32 12.88
CA GLY A 73 6.35 4.06 12.88
C GLY A 73 7.17 3.82 11.60
N LEU A 74 6.49 3.73 10.45
CA LEU A 74 7.10 3.45 9.15
C LEU A 74 7.46 4.72 8.36
N ARG A 75 7.23 5.92 8.93
CA ARG A 75 7.61 7.18 8.31
C ARG A 75 9.11 7.44 8.55
N THR A 76 9.90 7.41 7.49
CA THR A 76 11.28 7.89 7.48
C THR A 76 11.27 9.41 7.61
N LYS A 77 11.89 9.92 8.68
CA LYS A 77 12.01 11.35 8.97
C LYS A 77 13.19 11.97 8.23
#